data_AF-A0AAE0X6E2-F1
#
_entry.id   AF-A0AAE0X6E2-F1
#
_cell.length_a   1.000
_cell.length_b   1.000
_cell.length_c   1.000
_cell.angle_alpha   90.00
_cell.angle_beta   90.00
_cell.angle_gamma   90.00
#
_symmetry.space_group_name_H-M   'P 1'
#
loop_
_entity.id
_entity.type
_entity.pdbx_description
1 polymer ?
#
loop_
_entity_poly.entity_id
_entity_poly.type
_entity_poly.pdbx_seq_one_letter_code
_entity_poly.pdbx_strand_id
1 'polypeptide(L)'
;MAAAAAAAADDPQQQQQQQQQQQHQQQLAPLLDKIHSLSDLELAVLLSLIAHEHCLISTEADSVDELADELRLVATRTFGLTSVIVNCHAHMTLDDFATALLIPPLSSPTTNAKPRSVSPYHSRSNDPPLGSYFQPHPGASTSATPATATATPGLKPPPHSSSIIPISPSSVAPTHPPPPPPPPQIANIVLAKHLDRAPRAIQIQALELLRTRRIFTRTSVHAAPKPFLLVPVLGAPSGGQARVTPHLNDWLYIAHWHDPADGFANLDDEDDDDNDDNDDISNTFKPNDPPTTTTTTTTDNNNTNPDDSASIASGTSVVKRMTPNSPSTTPAPPPIITEADLLLLAHLAQQARVDVDVARYQMNIITFLRMHRAVAGGVSPTATQHLGQLMRSLAPLHGLDYVTPSLVGLAARKVYLHRLAVVAPERERSMQWGSELAAVEALLEGVGPEDVVDDVLGMVAVPQ
;
A
#
# COMPACT_ATOMS: atom_id res chain seq x y z
N MET A 1 56.43 -42.88 -10.35
CA MET A 1 55.64 -43.12 -9.14
C MET A 1 55.65 -41.88 -8.21
N ALA A 2 55.38 -40.67 -8.73
CA ALA A 2 55.35 -39.43 -7.93
C ALA A 2 54.62 -38.27 -8.64
N ALA A 3 53.39 -38.50 -9.13
CA ALA A 3 52.59 -37.43 -9.77
C ALA A 3 51.07 -37.61 -9.64
N ALA A 4 50.58 -38.24 -8.57
CA ALA A 4 49.14 -38.56 -8.42
C ALA A 4 48.60 -38.32 -6.99
N ALA A 5 49.02 -37.23 -6.33
CA ALA A 5 48.58 -36.91 -4.97
C ALA A 5 48.32 -35.40 -4.74
N ALA A 6 47.72 -34.72 -5.72
CA ALA A 6 47.41 -33.29 -5.63
C ALA A 6 45.96 -32.93 -6.03
N ALA A 7 45.02 -33.87 -5.95
CA ALA A 7 43.63 -33.69 -6.39
C ALA A 7 42.59 -33.88 -5.26
N ALA A 8 42.96 -33.61 -4.02
CA ALA A 8 42.05 -33.70 -2.86
C ALA A 8 42.18 -32.50 -1.90
N ALA A 9 42.49 -31.32 -2.43
CA ALA A 9 42.27 -30.07 -1.71
C ALA A 9 40.90 -29.56 -2.15
N ASP A 10 39.87 -30.00 -1.44
CA ASP A 10 38.52 -29.45 -1.50
C ASP A 10 38.64 -27.95 -1.23
N ASP A 11 38.34 -27.15 -2.26
CA ASP A 11 38.63 -25.72 -2.29
C ASP A 11 37.82 -25.02 -1.17
N PRO A 12 38.42 -24.28 -0.23
CA PRO A 12 37.70 -23.64 0.88
C PRO A 12 36.55 -22.73 0.40
N GLN A 13 36.61 -22.24 -0.84
CA GLN A 13 35.50 -21.51 -1.46
C GLN A 13 34.28 -22.39 -1.77
N GLN A 14 34.47 -23.66 -2.18
CA GLN A 14 33.37 -24.58 -2.45
C GLN A 14 32.68 -25.02 -1.16
N GLN A 15 33.44 -25.27 -0.08
CA GLN A 15 32.87 -25.57 1.23
C GLN A 15 32.08 -24.39 1.80
N GLN A 16 32.59 -23.16 1.66
CA GLN A 16 31.89 -21.96 2.12
C GLN A 16 30.61 -21.70 1.33
N GLN A 17 30.61 -21.97 0.02
CA GLN A 17 29.43 -21.85 -0.83
C GLN A 17 28.38 -22.91 -0.50
N GLN A 18 28.77 -24.16 -0.27
CA GLN A 18 27.84 -25.22 0.19
C GLN A 18 27.23 -24.90 1.56
N GLN A 19 28.02 -24.36 2.50
CA GLN A 19 27.51 -23.95 3.80
C GLN A 19 26.48 -22.82 3.70
N GLN A 20 26.74 -21.81 2.88
CA GLN A 20 25.77 -20.73 2.62
C GLN A 20 24.50 -21.27 1.95
N GLN A 21 24.62 -22.20 1.01
CA GLN A 21 23.46 -22.80 0.34
C GLN A 21 22.58 -23.60 1.31
N GLN A 22 23.20 -24.39 2.20
CA GLN A 22 22.47 -25.09 3.25
C GLN A 22 21.77 -24.15 4.24
N GLN A 23 22.38 -23.02 4.59
CA GLN A 23 21.77 -22.03 5.48
C GLN A 23 20.53 -21.39 4.85
N HIS A 24 20.61 -20.96 3.58
CA HIS A 24 19.45 -20.41 2.88
C HIS A 24 18.33 -21.46 2.75
N GLN A 25 18.66 -22.72 2.45
CA GLN A 25 17.67 -23.80 2.34
C GLN A 25 16.93 -24.07 3.67
N GLN A 26 17.63 -23.98 4.80
CA GLN A 26 17.02 -24.18 6.13
C GLN A 26 16.06 -23.05 6.51
N GLN A 27 16.34 -21.81 6.09
CA GLN A 27 15.45 -20.66 6.31
C GLN A 27 14.23 -20.68 5.37
N LEU A 28 14.40 -21.27 4.18
CA LEU A 28 13.37 -21.29 3.13
C LEU A 28 12.23 -22.25 3.44
N ALA A 29 12.49 -23.40 4.09
CA ALA A 29 11.46 -24.40 4.39
C ALA A 29 10.25 -23.85 5.19
N PRO A 30 10.42 -23.22 6.38
CA PRO A 30 9.28 -22.65 7.11
C PRO A 30 8.64 -21.46 6.39
N LEU A 31 9.38 -20.79 5.51
CA LEU A 31 8.86 -19.68 4.71
C LEU A 31 7.96 -20.19 3.57
N LEU A 32 8.27 -21.33 2.96
CA LEU A 32 7.41 -21.95 1.94
C LEU A 32 6.06 -22.36 2.50
N ASP A 33 6.01 -22.90 3.71
CA ASP A 33 4.74 -23.29 4.34
C ASP A 33 3.82 -22.06 4.50
N LYS A 34 4.39 -20.91 4.89
CA LYS A 34 3.67 -19.64 4.94
C LYS A 34 3.22 -19.16 3.56
N ILE A 35 4.08 -19.28 2.54
CA ILE A 35 3.78 -18.85 1.18
C ILE A 35 2.65 -19.70 0.58
N HIS A 36 2.65 -21.01 0.81
CA HIS A 36 1.61 -21.90 0.31
C HIS A 36 0.26 -21.71 0.99
N SER A 37 0.21 -21.06 2.17
CA SER A 37 -1.05 -20.67 2.80
C SER A 37 -1.58 -19.31 2.34
N LEU A 38 -0.82 -18.56 1.54
CA LEU A 38 -1.26 -17.25 1.04
C LEU A 38 -2.33 -17.41 -0.05
N SER A 39 -3.26 -16.47 -0.07
CA SER A 39 -4.20 -16.30 -1.17
C SER A 39 -3.51 -15.82 -2.45
N ASP A 40 -4.22 -15.94 -3.56
CA ASP A 40 -3.76 -15.46 -4.88
C ASP A 40 -3.50 -13.94 -4.91
N LEU A 41 -4.27 -13.16 -4.14
CA LEU A 41 -4.09 -11.71 -3.97
C LEU A 41 -2.79 -11.41 -3.20
N GLU A 42 -2.60 -12.09 -2.08
CA GLU A 42 -1.38 -11.96 -1.27
C GLU A 42 -0.14 -12.35 -2.06
N LEU A 43 -0.23 -13.42 -2.86
CA LEU A 43 0.85 -13.88 -3.72
C LEU A 43 1.19 -12.85 -4.82
N ALA A 44 0.18 -12.20 -5.40
CA ALA A 44 0.40 -11.13 -6.38
C ALA A 44 1.11 -9.92 -5.76
N VAL A 45 0.72 -9.52 -4.54
CA VAL A 45 1.40 -8.46 -3.78
C VAL A 45 2.83 -8.87 -3.42
N LEU A 46 3.03 -10.09 -2.92
CA LEU A 46 4.34 -10.65 -2.57
C LEU A 46 5.30 -10.62 -3.77
N LEU A 47 4.87 -11.13 -4.93
CA LEU A 47 5.67 -11.13 -6.16
C LEU A 47 6.09 -9.72 -6.58
N SER A 48 5.21 -8.74 -6.38
CA SER A 48 5.46 -7.34 -6.72
C SER A 48 6.45 -6.70 -5.75
N LEU A 49 6.35 -7.02 -4.45
CA LEU A 49 7.30 -6.58 -3.43
C LEU A 49 8.70 -7.18 -3.62
N ILE A 50 8.80 -8.47 -3.93
CA ILE A 50 10.06 -9.18 -4.25
C ILE A 50 10.74 -8.54 -5.46
N ALA A 51 9.96 -8.26 -6.51
CA ALA A 51 10.49 -7.66 -7.74
C ALA A 51 10.77 -6.15 -7.61
N HIS A 52 10.26 -5.50 -6.56
CA HIS A 52 10.23 -4.04 -6.41
C HIS A 52 9.49 -3.30 -7.52
N GLU A 53 8.54 -3.98 -8.14
CA GLU A 53 7.73 -3.46 -9.25
C GLU A 53 6.25 -3.34 -8.85
N HIS A 54 5.44 -2.73 -9.71
CA HIS A 54 4.05 -2.35 -9.40
C HIS A 54 3.03 -3.26 -10.08
N CYS A 55 1.97 -3.71 -9.41
CA CYS A 55 0.96 -4.59 -10.02
C CYS A 55 -0.36 -3.87 -10.27
N LEU A 56 -1.14 -4.40 -11.22
CA LEU A 56 -2.54 -4.06 -11.44
C LEU A 56 -3.40 -5.18 -10.85
N ILE A 57 -4.43 -4.85 -10.08
CA ILE A 57 -5.41 -5.83 -9.64
C ILE A 57 -6.78 -5.37 -10.10
N SER A 58 -7.52 -6.27 -10.73
CA SER A 58 -8.85 -6.01 -11.25
C SER A 58 -9.85 -7.04 -10.77
N THR A 59 -11.09 -6.61 -10.64
CA THR A 59 -12.24 -7.45 -10.27
C THR A 59 -13.49 -6.89 -10.94
N GLU A 60 -14.66 -7.45 -10.66
CA GLU A 60 -15.93 -6.92 -11.11
C GLU A 60 -16.16 -5.50 -10.56
N ALA A 61 -16.93 -4.68 -11.28
CA ALA A 61 -17.08 -3.27 -10.94
C ALA A 61 -17.71 -3.03 -9.55
N ASP A 62 -18.53 -3.96 -9.08
CA ASP A 62 -19.28 -3.84 -7.83
C ASP A 62 -18.44 -4.22 -6.60
N SER A 63 -17.42 -5.08 -6.77
CA SER A 63 -16.53 -5.56 -5.68
C SER A 63 -15.20 -4.82 -5.59
N VAL A 64 -15.03 -3.69 -6.29
CA VAL A 64 -13.79 -2.87 -6.23
C VAL A 64 -13.54 -2.32 -4.82
N ASP A 65 -14.60 -2.02 -4.08
CA ASP A 65 -14.51 -1.49 -2.73
C ASP A 65 -14.03 -2.56 -1.75
N GLU A 66 -14.66 -3.74 -1.76
CA GLU A 66 -14.28 -4.92 -0.98
C GLU A 66 -12.83 -5.34 -1.28
N LEU A 67 -12.46 -5.43 -2.56
CA LEU A 67 -11.07 -5.74 -2.95
C LEU A 67 -10.07 -4.71 -2.42
N ALA A 68 -10.41 -3.42 -2.39
CA ALA A 68 -9.51 -2.40 -1.87
C ALA A 68 -9.33 -2.51 -0.35
N ASP A 69 -10.39 -2.87 0.37
CA ASP A 69 -10.33 -3.10 1.82
C ASP A 69 -9.59 -4.41 2.14
N GLU A 70 -9.82 -5.49 1.39
CA GLU A 70 -9.03 -6.73 1.47
C GLU A 70 -7.54 -6.45 1.26
N LEU A 71 -7.17 -5.73 0.18
CA LEU A 71 -5.76 -5.39 -0.09
C LEU A 71 -5.16 -4.49 0.98
N ARG A 72 -5.98 -3.70 1.68
CA ARG A 72 -5.54 -2.89 2.81
C ARG A 72 -5.21 -3.79 4.01
N LEU A 73 -6.03 -4.81 4.27
CA LEU A 73 -5.77 -5.82 5.29
C LEU A 73 -4.55 -6.68 4.95
N VAL A 74 -4.42 -7.12 3.70
CA VAL A 74 -3.22 -7.83 3.21
C VAL A 74 -1.95 -7.01 3.47
N ALA A 75 -1.99 -5.70 3.21
CA ALA A 75 -0.85 -4.83 3.48
C ALA A 75 -0.44 -4.84 4.96
N THR A 76 -1.39 -4.79 5.89
CA THR A 76 -1.14 -4.69 7.33
C THR A 76 -0.91 -6.06 8.00
N ARG A 77 -1.79 -7.03 7.76
CA ARG A 77 -1.78 -8.39 8.35
C ARG A 77 -0.67 -9.26 7.76
N THR A 78 -0.55 -9.29 6.44
CA THR A 78 0.39 -10.20 5.76
C THR A 78 1.80 -9.62 5.73
N PHE A 79 1.94 -8.32 5.45
CA PHE A 79 3.26 -7.69 5.23
C PHE A 79 3.69 -6.66 6.29
N GLY A 80 2.79 -6.23 7.19
CA GLY A 80 3.12 -5.21 8.20
C GLY A 80 3.44 -3.84 7.61
N LEU A 81 2.93 -3.55 6.42
CA LEU A 81 3.20 -2.32 5.66
C LEU A 81 2.05 -1.32 5.79
N THR A 82 2.39 -0.03 5.75
CA THR A 82 1.36 1.03 5.74
C THR A 82 0.70 1.13 4.37
N SER A 83 -0.62 1.20 4.34
CA SER A 83 -1.40 1.33 3.11
C SER A 83 -2.31 2.56 3.13
N VAL A 84 -2.55 3.15 1.96
CA VAL A 84 -3.52 4.23 1.76
C VAL A 84 -4.38 3.93 0.55
N ILE A 85 -5.69 4.16 0.68
CA ILE A 85 -6.65 4.02 -0.41
C ILE A 85 -6.92 5.40 -1.01
N VAL A 86 -6.66 5.53 -2.31
CA VAL A 86 -6.90 6.75 -3.09
C VAL A 86 -8.02 6.48 -4.07
N ASN A 87 -9.15 7.16 -3.90
CA ASN A 87 -10.28 7.06 -4.83
C ASN A 87 -10.12 8.04 -6.00
N CYS A 88 -9.80 7.54 -7.19
CA CYS A 88 -9.62 8.38 -8.36
C CYS A 88 -10.95 8.63 -9.09
N HIS A 89 -11.16 9.87 -9.54
CA HIS A 89 -12.36 10.28 -10.27
C HIS A 89 -12.02 11.33 -11.34
N ALA A 90 -12.97 11.59 -12.26
CA ALA A 90 -12.77 12.43 -13.44
C ALA A 90 -12.42 13.91 -13.17
N HIS A 91 -12.58 14.38 -11.93
CA HIS A 91 -12.34 15.77 -11.53
C HIS A 91 -11.17 15.93 -10.54
N MET A 92 -10.44 14.85 -10.26
CA MET A 92 -9.33 14.86 -9.31
C MET A 92 -8.22 15.79 -9.79
N THR A 93 -7.71 16.66 -8.91
CA THR A 93 -6.58 17.54 -9.22
C THR A 93 -5.25 16.91 -8.82
N LEU A 94 -4.14 17.45 -9.35
CA LEU A 94 -2.79 16.97 -9.02
C LEU A 94 -2.45 17.14 -7.53
N ASP A 95 -2.93 18.23 -6.92
CA ASP A 95 -2.72 18.52 -5.49
C ASP A 95 -3.54 17.60 -4.61
N ASP A 96 -4.79 17.30 -5.01
CA ASP A 96 -5.63 16.31 -4.33
C ASP A 96 -4.98 14.93 -4.37
N PHE A 97 -4.47 14.52 -5.55
CA PHE A 97 -3.76 13.26 -5.70
C PHE A 97 -2.51 13.21 -4.82
N ALA A 98 -1.66 14.24 -4.86
CA ALA A 98 -0.44 14.28 -4.06
C ALA A 98 -0.73 14.26 -2.55
N THR A 99 -1.79 14.95 -2.11
CA THR A 99 -2.20 14.97 -0.69
C THR A 99 -2.79 13.64 -0.25
N ALA A 100 -3.57 12.97 -1.10
CA ALA A 100 -4.17 11.67 -0.80
C ALA A 100 -3.14 10.54 -0.61
N LEU A 101 -1.90 10.71 -1.10
CA LEU A 101 -0.83 9.74 -0.91
C LEU A 101 -0.18 9.78 0.48
N LEU A 102 -0.41 10.84 1.25
CA LEU A 102 0.30 11.12 2.49
C LEU A 102 -0.47 10.59 3.70
N ILE A 103 0.24 9.87 4.57
CA ILE A 103 -0.29 9.46 5.88
C ILE A 103 -0.08 10.61 6.87
N PRO A 104 -1.13 11.05 7.60
CA PRO A 104 -0.98 12.03 8.66
C PRO A 104 -0.07 11.49 9.77
N PRO A 105 0.84 12.29 10.35
CA PRO A 105 1.65 11.83 11.46
C PRO A 105 0.77 11.45 12.65
N LEU A 106 0.99 10.28 13.26
CA LEU A 106 0.31 9.86 14.48
C LEU A 106 0.45 10.97 15.52
N SER A 107 -0.67 11.58 15.89
CA SER A 107 -0.72 12.51 17.01
C SER A 107 -0.54 11.69 18.28
N SER A 108 0.51 11.96 19.06
CA SER A 108 0.70 11.33 20.36
C SER A 108 -0.54 11.57 21.25
N PRO A 109 -0.98 10.58 22.05
CA PRO A 109 -2.15 10.76 22.90
C PRO A 109 -1.85 11.88 23.90
N THR A 110 -2.53 13.01 23.75
CA THR A 110 -2.52 14.09 24.71
C THR A 110 -3.04 13.55 26.03
N THR A 111 -2.16 13.48 27.02
CA THR A 111 -2.52 13.17 28.39
C THR A 111 -3.67 14.07 28.82
N ASN A 112 -4.72 13.43 29.31
CA ASN A 112 -5.99 14.00 29.73
C ASN A 112 -5.76 15.13 30.75
N ALA A 113 -5.67 16.39 30.30
CA ALA A 113 -5.50 17.54 31.17
C ALA A 113 -6.86 17.93 31.75
N LYS A 114 -7.09 17.57 33.03
CA LYS A 114 -8.22 18.07 33.84
C LYS A 114 -8.38 19.59 33.68
N PRO A 115 -9.61 20.13 33.54
CA PRO A 115 -9.82 21.57 33.46
C PRO A 115 -9.42 22.21 34.79
N ARG A 116 -8.36 23.04 34.76
CA ARG A 116 -7.95 23.84 35.92
C ARG A 116 -8.92 25.00 36.11
N SER A 117 -9.32 25.18 37.36
CA SER A 117 -10.23 26.17 37.92
C SER A 117 -9.95 27.61 37.48
N VAL A 118 -11.02 28.30 37.09
CA VAL A 118 -11.08 29.75 36.87
C VAL A 118 -10.84 30.46 38.20
N SER A 119 -9.83 31.35 38.27
CA SER A 119 -9.60 32.23 39.41
C SER A 119 -10.12 33.65 39.10
N PRO A 120 -10.69 34.36 40.09
CA PRO A 120 -11.59 35.50 39.88
C PRO A 120 -10.85 36.84 39.95
N TYR A 121 -11.38 37.90 39.32
CA TYR A 121 -11.36 39.33 39.74
C TYR A 121 -11.91 40.16 38.56
N HIS A 122 -13.22 40.42 38.56
CA HIS A 122 -13.82 41.74 38.82
C HIS A 122 -13.44 42.86 37.86
N SER A 123 -14.39 43.16 36.97
CA SER A 123 -14.50 44.34 36.12
C SER A 123 -14.75 45.62 36.93
N ARG A 124 -14.22 46.77 36.49
CA ARG A 124 -14.96 48.05 36.47
C ARG A 124 -14.25 49.18 35.69
N SER A 125 -14.90 49.52 34.58
CA SER A 125 -15.18 50.82 33.93
C SER A 125 -14.63 52.17 34.47
N ASN A 126 -14.42 53.05 33.47
CA ASN A 126 -14.61 54.52 33.39
C ASN A 126 -13.39 55.48 33.47
N ASP A 127 -13.06 55.99 32.27
CA ASP A 127 -12.69 57.34 31.84
C ASP A 127 -11.40 58.10 32.29
N PRO A 128 -10.84 58.97 31.41
CA PRO A 128 -9.49 59.55 31.48
C PRO A 128 -9.51 61.01 32.02
N PRO A 129 -8.38 61.76 32.24
CA PRO A 129 -7.65 62.40 31.12
C PRO A 129 -6.15 62.82 31.38
N LEU A 130 -5.52 63.33 30.30
CA LEU A 130 -4.43 64.34 30.23
C LEU A 130 -3.00 63.99 30.70
N GLY A 131 -2.02 64.23 29.82
CA GLY A 131 -0.61 64.35 30.19
C GLY A 131 0.39 64.19 29.04
N SER A 132 0.45 65.17 28.15
CA SER A 132 1.53 65.40 27.17
C SER A 132 2.91 65.47 27.85
N TYR A 133 3.99 64.99 27.21
CA TYR A 133 5.19 65.80 26.93
C TYR A 133 6.22 65.04 26.05
N PHE A 134 6.46 65.60 24.86
CA PHE A 134 7.72 65.73 24.09
C PHE A 134 8.52 64.50 23.58
N GLN A 135 8.25 64.12 22.33
CA GLN A 135 9.04 64.33 21.07
C GLN A 135 10.59 64.21 21.00
N PRO A 136 11.16 63.97 19.78
CA PRO A 136 12.23 63.00 19.53
C PRO A 136 13.48 63.52 18.76
N HIS A 137 14.52 62.66 18.70
CA HIS A 137 15.52 62.46 17.59
C HIS A 137 16.47 63.62 17.18
N PRO A 138 17.49 63.41 16.31
CA PRO A 138 18.42 62.28 16.06
C PRO A 138 19.88 62.75 15.76
N GLY A 139 20.78 61.83 15.37
CA GLY A 139 22.05 62.12 14.65
C GLY A 139 23.20 61.22 15.11
N ALA A 140 23.50 60.09 14.46
CA ALA A 140 24.29 59.91 13.23
C ALA A 140 25.80 60.19 13.35
N SER A 141 26.59 59.11 13.12
CA SER A 141 27.79 59.03 12.26
C SER A 141 29.11 58.56 12.90
N THR A 142 29.52 57.35 12.48
CA THR A 142 30.83 56.93 11.97
C THR A 142 32.13 57.40 12.66
N SER A 143 32.99 56.44 13.06
CA SER A 143 34.24 56.07 12.35
C SER A 143 35.37 55.57 13.30
N ALA A 144 36.22 54.70 12.72
CA ALA A 144 37.65 54.50 13.00
C ALA A 144 38.12 53.67 14.22
N THR A 145 38.62 52.47 13.91
CA THR A 145 39.89 51.87 14.43
C THR A 145 41.11 52.76 14.07
N PRO A 146 42.34 52.65 14.66
CA PRO A 146 42.96 51.42 15.20
C PRO A 146 43.92 51.59 16.41
N ALA A 147 44.50 50.45 16.82
CA ALA A 147 45.92 50.24 17.19
C ALA A 147 46.40 50.29 18.67
N THR A 148 47.25 49.29 18.93
CA THR A 148 48.52 49.28 19.68
C THR A 148 48.57 48.78 21.13
N ALA A 149 49.52 47.85 21.30
CA ALA A 149 50.11 47.25 22.49
C ALA A 149 50.42 48.21 23.66
N THR A 150 50.61 47.72 24.90
CA THR A 150 51.89 47.24 25.47
C THR A 150 51.76 46.99 27.00
N ALA A 151 52.43 45.94 27.49
CA ALA A 151 53.11 45.76 28.78
C ALA A 151 52.41 45.79 30.19
N THR A 152 52.33 44.59 30.81
CA THR A 152 52.99 44.13 32.07
C THR A 152 52.67 44.81 33.46
N PRO A 153 53.13 44.28 34.64
CA PRO A 153 52.43 43.37 35.56
C PRO A 153 52.28 43.87 37.03
N GLY A 154 51.71 43.05 37.93
CA GLY A 154 51.94 43.13 39.40
C GLY A 154 50.69 42.80 40.25
N LEU A 155 50.56 41.58 40.80
CA LEU A 155 50.97 41.16 42.15
C LEU A 155 50.13 41.73 43.34
N LYS A 156 49.23 40.87 43.83
CA LYS A 156 48.63 40.61 45.19
C LYS A 156 49.01 41.53 46.39
N PRO A 157 48.11 41.73 47.38
CA PRO A 157 47.98 40.80 48.53
C PRO A 157 46.54 40.67 49.15
N PRO A 158 46.31 39.82 50.19
CA PRO A 158 45.03 39.16 50.52
C PRO A 158 44.39 39.66 51.85
N PRO A 159 43.77 38.82 52.72
CA PRO A 159 42.42 38.23 52.65
C PRO A 159 41.56 38.56 53.89
N HIS A 160 40.23 38.67 53.77
CA HIS A 160 39.34 38.44 54.92
C HIS A 160 38.08 37.70 54.49
N SER A 161 37.96 36.48 54.99
CA SER A 161 36.81 35.58 54.86
C SER A 161 35.64 36.09 55.68
N SER A 162 34.44 36.13 55.10
CA SER A 162 33.18 36.15 55.85
C SER A 162 32.06 35.52 55.02
N SER A 163 31.63 34.37 55.52
CA SER A 163 30.53 33.48 55.14
C SER A 163 29.35 34.11 54.39
N ILE A 164 29.03 33.59 53.20
CA ILE A 164 27.70 33.72 52.57
C ILE A 164 27.26 32.32 52.16
N ILE A 165 26.10 31.93 52.67
CA ILE A 165 25.40 30.66 52.45
C ILE A 165 25.02 30.54 50.96
N PRO A 166 25.39 29.47 50.23
CA PRO A 166 24.93 29.30 48.86
C PRO A 166 23.48 28.83 48.86
N ILE A 167 22.58 29.68 48.36
CA ILE A 167 21.23 29.30 47.96
C ILE A 167 21.39 28.39 46.76
N SER A 168 21.02 27.11 46.88
CA SER A 168 21.00 26.17 45.75
C SER A 168 20.04 26.71 44.68
N PRO A 169 20.47 26.91 43.42
CA PRO A 169 19.51 27.17 42.36
C PRO A 169 18.76 25.86 42.12
N SER A 170 17.46 25.86 42.39
CA SER A 170 16.54 24.84 41.91
C SER A 170 16.79 24.61 40.43
N SER A 171 17.18 23.39 40.07
CA SER A 171 17.35 22.95 38.70
C SER A 171 15.99 23.05 38.00
N VAL A 172 15.76 24.17 37.30
CA VAL A 172 14.74 24.22 36.26
C VAL A 172 15.33 23.40 35.12
N ALA A 173 14.95 22.13 35.06
CA ALA A 173 15.18 21.30 33.88
C ALA A 173 14.70 22.10 32.67
N PRO A 174 15.51 22.26 31.60
CA PRO A 174 15.01 22.88 30.39
C PRO A 174 13.83 22.04 29.92
N THR A 175 12.64 22.63 29.94
CA THR A 175 11.48 22.11 29.24
C THR A 175 11.83 22.14 27.76
N HIS A 176 12.44 21.06 27.27
CA HIS A 176 12.66 20.89 25.85
C HIS A 176 11.26 20.92 25.21
N PRO A 177 11.01 21.82 24.23
CA PRO A 177 9.76 21.76 23.49
C PRO A 177 9.62 20.35 22.91
N PRO A 178 8.41 19.75 22.91
CA PRO A 178 8.23 18.44 22.32
C PRO A 178 8.78 18.44 20.89
N PRO A 179 9.44 17.35 20.46
CA PRO A 179 9.97 17.27 19.10
C PRO A 179 8.84 17.57 18.10
N PRO A 180 9.13 18.31 17.01
CA PRO A 180 8.12 18.57 15.99
C PRO A 180 7.55 17.24 15.47
N PRO A 181 6.25 17.18 15.17
CA PRO A 181 5.65 15.97 14.62
C PRO A 181 6.42 15.56 13.34
N PRO A 182 6.58 14.26 13.09
CA PRO A 182 7.27 13.81 11.89
C PRO A 182 6.55 14.36 10.65
N PRO A 183 7.30 14.71 9.59
CA PRO A 183 6.68 15.20 8.36
C PRO A 183 5.78 14.11 7.76
N PRO A 184 4.68 14.49 7.09
CA PRO A 184 3.83 13.53 6.41
C PRO A 184 4.66 12.74 5.38
N GLN A 185 4.47 11.41 5.41
CA GLN A 185 5.20 10.46 4.58
C GLN A 185 4.22 9.72 3.67
N ILE A 186 4.69 9.34 2.49
CA ILE A 186 3.94 8.48 1.57
C ILE A 186 3.82 7.08 2.20
N ALA A 187 2.64 6.46 2.06
CA ALA A 187 2.43 5.07 2.46
C ALA A 187 3.38 4.10 1.71
N ASN A 188 3.64 2.92 2.29
CA ASN A 188 4.36 1.86 1.60
C ASN A 188 3.54 1.30 0.43
N ILE A 189 2.23 1.12 0.61
CA ILE A 189 1.31 0.61 -0.40
C ILE A 189 0.26 1.67 -0.72
N VAL A 190 0.13 2.03 -1.99
CA VAL A 190 -0.89 2.96 -2.49
C VAL A 190 -1.90 2.18 -3.32
N LEU A 191 -3.13 2.07 -2.82
CA LEU A 191 -4.24 1.40 -3.49
C LEU A 191 -5.05 2.46 -4.26
N ALA A 192 -4.83 2.57 -5.57
CA ALA A 192 -5.43 3.59 -6.42
C ALA A 192 -6.69 3.05 -7.10
N LYS A 193 -7.86 3.27 -6.48
CA LYS A 193 -9.16 2.83 -7.01
C LYS A 193 -9.55 3.66 -8.23
N HIS A 194 -10.09 3.00 -9.25
CA HIS A 194 -10.62 3.64 -10.46
C HIS A 194 -9.62 4.60 -11.16
N LEU A 195 -8.34 4.26 -11.15
CA LEU A 195 -7.30 5.09 -11.78
C LEU A 195 -7.54 5.28 -13.29
N ASP A 196 -8.24 4.35 -13.93
CA ASP A 196 -8.74 4.43 -15.30
C ASP A 196 -9.70 5.60 -15.54
N ARG A 197 -10.51 5.98 -14.54
CA ARG A 197 -11.46 7.10 -14.59
C ARG A 197 -10.80 8.46 -14.30
N ALA A 198 -9.55 8.47 -13.84
CA ALA A 198 -8.82 9.68 -13.52
C ALA A 198 -8.42 10.47 -14.80
N PRO A 199 -8.29 11.80 -14.73
CA PRO A 199 -7.70 12.58 -15.82
C PRO A 199 -6.32 12.05 -16.21
N ARG A 200 -5.95 12.19 -17.50
CA ARG A 200 -4.64 11.76 -18.01
C ARG A 200 -3.48 12.37 -17.21
N ALA A 201 -3.62 13.60 -16.72
CA ALA A 201 -2.61 14.26 -15.89
C ALA A 201 -2.34 13.50 -14.58
N ILE A 202 -3.37 12.92 -13.95
CA ILE A 202 -3.22 12.10 -12.73
C ILE A 202 -2.49 10.80 -13.04
N GLN A 203 -2.83 10.13 -14.14
CA GLN A 203 -2.14 8.91 -14.55
C GLN A 203 -0.66 9.17 -14.92
N ILE A 204 -0.38 10.32 -15.56
CA ILE A 204 1.00 10.77 -15.81
C ILE A 204 1.72 11.05 -14.48
N GLN A 205 1.05 11.66 -13.51
CA GLN A 205 1.62 11.91 -12.18
C GLN A 205 1.92 10.61 -11.43
N ALA A 206 1.02 9.62 -11.52
CA ALA A 206 1.25 8.28 -11.00
C ALA A 206 2.47 7.64 -11.68
N LEU A 207 2.57 7.69 -13.01
CA LEU A 207 3.74 7.19 -13.75
C LEU A 207 5.04 7.88 -13.31
N GLU A 208 5.03 9.20 -13.11
CA GLU A 208 6.21 9.94 -12.64
C GLU A 208 6.61 9.53 -11.22
N LEU A 209 5.63 9.24 -10.35
CA LEU A 209 5.88 8.68 -9.02
C LEU A 209 6.56 7.30 -9.11
N LEU A 210 6.13 6.41 -10.02
CA LEU A 210 6.80 5.11 -10.21
C LEU A 210 8.24 5.29 -10.70
N ARG A 211 8.46 6.21 -11.65
CA ARG A 211 9.77 6.49 -12.25
C ARG A 211 10.76 7.12 -11.28
N THR A 212 10.33 8.15 -10.56
CA THR A 212 11.21 9.00 -9.75
C THR A 212 11.21 8.65 -8.27
N ARG A 213 10.23 7.84 -7.82
CA ARG A 213 9.95 7.55 -6.41
C ARG A 213 9.77 8.84 -5.59
N ARG A 214 9.23 9.90 -6.22
CA ARG A 214 9.01 11.20 -5.59
C ARG A 214 7.68 11.79 -6.04
N ILE A 215 7.00 12.46 -5.13
CA ILE A 215 5.83 13.30 -5.42
C ILE A 215 6.11 14.73 -4.98
N PHE A 216 5.63 15.69 -5.76
CA PHE A 216 5.77 17.12 -5.47
C PHE A 216 4.40 17.64 -5.03
N THR A 217 4.32 18.13 -3.80
CA THR A 217 3.19 18.94 -3.32
C THR A 217 3.53 20.42 -3.49
N ARG A 218 2.54 21.30 -3.29
CA ARG A 218 2.78 22.75 -3.34
C ARG A 218 3.87 23.23 -2.38
N THR A 219 4.03 22.55 -1.25
CA THR A 219 4.86 23.00 -0.12
C THR A 219 6.10 22.14 0.09
N SER A 220 6.16 20.94 -0.47
CA SER A 220 7.25 20.01 -0.18
C SER A 220 7.39 18.90 -1.23
N VAL A 221 8.51 18.18 -1.16
CA VAL A 221 8.76 16.99 -1.98
C VAL A 221 8.81 15.80 -1.04
N HIS A 222 8.00 14.79 -1.31
CA HIS A 222 7.99 13.55 -0.52
C HIS A 222 8.60 12.44 -1.35
N ALA A 223 9.57 11.74 -0.78
CA ALA A 223 10.12 10.53 -1.36
C ALA A 223 9.27 9.32 -0.94
N ALA A 224 9.05 8.40 -1.86
CA ALA A 224 8.40 7.14 -1.57
C ALA A 224 9.30 6.28 -0.66
N PRO A 225 8.73 5.60 0.36
CA PRO A 225 9.49 4.72 1.24
C PRO A 225 10.06 3.50 0.51
N LYS A 226 10.85 2.70 1.22
CA LYS A 226 11.27 1.37 0.76
C LYS A 226 10.80 0.34 1.80
N PRO A 227 10.06 -0.72 1.40
CA PRO A 227 9.51 -0.95 0.06
C PRO A 227 8.39 0.06 -0.28
N PHE A 228 8.13 0.27 -1.59
CA PHE A 228 7.00 1.05 -2.09
C PHE A 228 6.34 0.37 -3.28
N LEU A 229 5.01 0.27 -3.22
CA LEU A 229 4.15 -0.41 -4.17
C LEU A 229 2.92 0.46 -4.47
N LEU A 230 2.66 0.74 -5.74
CA LEU A 230 1.40 1.30 -6.21
C LEU A 230 0.60 0.18 -6.86
N VAL A 231 -0.67 0.04 -6.47
CA VAL A 231 -1.61 -0.96 -6.98
C VAL A 231 -2.84 -0.23 -7.53
N PRO A 232 -2.99 -0.08 -8.85
CA PRO A 232 -4.26 0.29 -9.44
C PRO A 232 -5.28 -0.82 -9.20
N VAL A 233 -6.40 -0.47 -8.55
CA VAL A 233 -7.52 -1.37 -8.26
C VAL A 233 -8.68 -0.97 -9.16
N LEU A 234 -8.97 -1.79 -10.18
CA LEU A 234 -9.85 -1.42 -11.29
C LEU A 234 -11.02 -2.39 -11.45
N GLY A 235 -12.20 -1.84 -11.73
CA GLY A 235 -13.36 -2.62 -12.14
C GLY A 235 -13.31 -2.93 -13.64
N ALA A 236 -13.48 -4.19 -14.01
CA ALA A 236 -13.60 -4.62 -15.41
C ALA A 236 -14.61 -5.77 -15.51
N PRO A 237 -15.15 -6.09 -16.70
CA PRO A 237 -16.09 -7.19 -16.85
C PRO A 237 -15.42 -8.57 -16.91
N SER A 238 -14.11 -8.63 -17.16
CA SER A 238 -13.32 -9.86 -17.15
C SER A 238 -11.83 -9.57 -17.06
N GLY A 239 -11.06 -10.63 -16.81
CA GLY A 239 -9.61 -10.61 -16.75
C GLY A 239 -8.99 -10.00 -18.00
N GLY A 240 -8.01 -9.13 -17.78
CA GLY A 240 -7.30 -8.47 -18.88
C GLY A 240 -8.13 -7.47 -19.68
N GLN A 241 -9.27 -6.99 -19.20
CA GLN A 241 -9.96 -5.83 -19.80
C GLN A 241 -9.70 -4.51 -19.07
N ALA A 242 -9.22 -4.56 -17.83
CA ALA A 242 -8.83 -3.38 -17.08
C ALA A 242 -7.68 -2.64 -17.80
N ARG A 243 -7.84 -1.34 -18.06
CA ARG A 243 -6.86 -0.53 -18.79
C ARG A 243 -6.65 0.83 -18.15
N VAL A 244 -5.38 1.21 -18.05
CA VAL A 244 -4.94 2.58 -17.84
C VAL A 244 -4.26 3.10 -19.12
N THR A 245 -3.71 4.31 -19.09
CA THR A 245 -2.94 4.86 -20.22
C THR A 245 -1.81 3.89 -20.63
N PRO A 246 -1.55 3.73 -21.95
CA PRO A 246 -0.59 2.73 -22.45
C PRO A 246 0.80 2.80 -21.79
N HIS A 247 1.30 4.01 -21.52
CA HIS A 247 2.60 4.20 -20.89
C HIS A 247 2.62 3.78 -19.42
N LEU A 248 1.57 4.09 -18.65
CA LEU A 248 1.45 3.64 -17.27
C LEU A 248 1.28 2.12 -17.22
N ASN A 249 0.46 1.58 -18.10
CA ASN A 249 0.21 0.15 -18.21
C ASN A 249 1.49 -0.65 -18.49
N ASP A 250 2.38 -0.13 -19.34
CA ASP A 250 3.66 -0.77 -19.64
C ASP A 250 4.63 -0.79 -18.43
N TRP A 251 4.42 0.07 -17.45
CA TRP A 251 5.20 0.10 -16.20
C TRP A 251 4.70 -0.87 -15.14
N LEU A 252 3.49 -1.44 -15.28
CA LEU A 252 2.94 -2.37 -14.29
C LEU A 252 3.46 -3.78 -14.52
N TYR A 253 4.16 -4.35 -13.57
CA TYR A 253 4.77 -5.66 -13.54
C TYR A 253 3.87 -6.79 -14.03
N ILE A 254 2.77 -7.00 -13.30
CA ILE A 254 1.78 -8.04 -13.49
C ILE A 254 0.38 -7.47 -13.40
N ALA A 255 -0.58 -8.16 -13.99
CA ALA A 255 -1.98 -7.98 -13.72
C ALA A 255 -2.58 -9.26 -13.14
N HIS A 256 -3.42 -9.09 -12.12
CA HIS A 256 -4.19 -10.16 -11.51
C HIS A 256 -5.68 -9.84 -11.61
N TRP A 257 -6.47 -10.80 -12.08
CA TRP A 257 -7.92 -10.77 -12.01
C TRP A 257 -8.37 -11.57 -10.80
N HIS A 258 -9.18 -10.97 -9.95
CA HIS A 258 -9.78 -11.60 -8.79
C HIS A 258 -11.29 -11.75 -9.02
N ASP A 259 -11.76 -13.00 -8.96
CA ASP A 259 -13.18 -13.31 -9.04
C ASP A 259 -13.80 -13.13 -7.66
N PRO A 260 -14.82 -12.27 -7.48
CA PRO A 260 -15.46 -12.07 -6.18
C PRO A 260 -16.09 -13.36 -5.62
N ALA A 261 -16.32 -14.39 -6.45
CA ALA A 261 -16.77 -15.70 -5.99
C ALA A 261 -15.72 -16.47 -5.16
N ASP A 262 -14.43 -16.10 -5.25
CA ASP A 262 -13.36 -16.70 -4.47
C ASP A 262 -13.37 -16.23 -3.00
N GLY A 263 -14.12 -15.16 -2.68
CA GLY A 263 -14.20 -14.57 -1.34
C GLY A 263 -13.00 -13.70 -0.98
N PHE A 264 -13.07 -13.06 0.20
CA PHE A 264 -12.06 -12.12 0.69
C PHE A 264 -11.56 -12.58 2.06
N ALA A 265 -10.52 -13.42 2.05
CA ALA A 265 -10.07 -14.15 3.24
C ALA A 265 -9.88 -13.27 4.49
N ASN A 266 -9.27 -12.07 4.36
CA ASN A 266 -9.04 -11.23 5.53
C ASN A 266 -10.28 -10.46 5.98
N LEU A 267 -11.17 -10.07 5.06
CA LEU A 267 -12.45 -9.44 5.41
C LEU A 267 -13.38 -10.44 6.08
N ASP A 268 -13.45 -11.66 5.56
CA ASP A 268 -14.27 -12.74 6.14
C ASP A 268 -13.83 -13.05 7.58
N ASP A 269 -12.52 -13.03 7.86
CA ASP A 269 -11.98 -13.17 9.22
C ASP A 269 -12.34 -11.99 10.16
N GLU A 270 -12.51 -10.76 9.66
CA GLU A 270 -12.91 -9.59 10.49
C GLU A 270 -14.37 -9.68 10.93
N ASP A 271 -15.25 -10.15 10.05
CA ASP A 271 -16.66 -10.31 10.36
C ASP A 271 -16.90 -11.41 11.41
N ASP A 272 -16.06 -12.44 11.45
CA ASP A 272 -16.13 -13.51 12.47
C ASP A 272 -15.70 -13.03 13.86
N ASP A 273 -14.63 -12.24 13.96
CA ASP A 273 -14.13 -11.67 15.24
C ASP A 273 -15.15 -10.69 15.86
N ASP A 274 -15.87 -9.90 15.05
CA ASP A 274 -16.89 -8.94 15.52
C ASP A 274 -18.18 -9.62 16.02
N ASN A 275 -18.43 -10.88 15.62
CA ASN A 275 -19.60 -11.65 16.04
C ASN A 275 -19.42 -12.31 17.42
N ASP A 276 -18.19 -12.64 17.83
CA ASP A 276 -17.89 -13.27 19.13
C ASP A 276 -18.07 -12.31 20.33
N ASP A 277 -18.06 -10.99 20.11
CA ASP A 277 -18.29 -9.98 21.16
C ASP A 277 -19.79 -9.76 21.51
N ASN A 278 -20.73 -10.36 20.78
CA ASN A 278 -22.17 -10.18 20.99
C ASN A 278 -22.85 -11.27 21.87
N ASP A 279 -22.13 -12.29 22.31
CA ASP A 279 -22.71 -13.41 23.07
C ASP A 279 -22.74 -13.24 24.62
N ASP A 280 -22.26 -12.12 25.17
CA ASP A 280 -22.30 -11.84 26.63
C ASP A 280 -23.41 -10.86 27.07
N ILE A 281 -24.66 -11.13 26.68
CA ILE A 281 -25.85 -10.59 27.36
C ILE A 281 -26.97 -11.65 27.47
N SER A 282 -26.65 -12.80 28.05
CA SER A 282 -27.66 -13.76 28.50
C SER A 282 -27.57 -14.05 30.00
N ASN A 283 -27.61 -12.99 30.83
CA ASN A 283 -27.80 -13.15 32.27
C ASN A 283 -29.27 -12.95 32.69
N THR A 284 -30.00 -14.07 32.60
CA THR A 284 -30.88 -14.62 33.64
C THR A 284 -31.74 -13.63 34.46
N PHE A 285 -32.95 -13.32 34.00
CA PHE A 285 -34.05 -12.95 34.89
C PHE A 285 -35.17 -13.99 34.80
N LYS A 286 -35.22 -14.87 35.80
CA LYS A 286 -36.34 -15.81 36.02
C LYS A 286 -37.55 -15.05 36.58
N PRO A 287 -38.75 -15.15 35.99
CA PRO A 287 -39.98 -14.77 36.69
C PRO A 287 -40.50 -15.98 37.49
N ASN A 288 -40.69 -15.79 38.79
CA ASN A 288 -41.45 -16.72 39.64
C ASN A 288 -42.95 -16.45 39.44
N ASP A 289 -43.71 -17.49 39.07
CA ASP A 289 -45.15 -17.62 39.35
C ASP A 289 -45.33 -18.39 40.68
N PRO A 290 -46.44 -18.29 41.47
CA PRO A 290 -47.82 -18.62 41.02
C PRO A 290 -48.97 -17.98 41.88
N PRO A 291 -50.23 -18.51 41.95
CA PRO A 291 -51.17 -18.92 40.89
C PRO A 291 -52.58 -18.27 41.05
N THR A 292 -53.46 -18.63 40.10
CA THR A 292 -54.88 -19.00 40.29
C THR A 292 -55.97 -18.02 39.77
N THR A 293 -56.85 -18.64 38.97
CA THR A 293 -58.33 -18.50 38.94
C THR A 293 -58.99 -17.52 37.94
N THR A 294 -59.69 -18.16 36.99
CA THR A 294 -61.10 -17.93 36.57
C THR A 294 -61.44 -17.01 35.39
N THR A 295 -62.29 -17.58 34.52
CA THR A 295 -63.43 -16.95 33.78
C THR A 295 -63.08 -15.89 32.73
N THR A 296 -63.22 -16.11 31.41
CA THR A 296 -64.40 -16.37 30.55
C THR A 296 -64.58 -15.19 29.59
N THR A 297 -65.07 -15.51 28.38
CA THR A 297 -66.02 -14.73 27.55
C THR A 297 -65.51 -13.41 26.93
N THR A 298 -65.41 -13.29 25.59
CA THR A 298 -66.50 -12.92 24.63
C THR A 298 -66.16 -11.53 24.06
N THR A 299 -65.75 -11.39 22.80
CA THR A 299 -66.59 -11.23 21.58
C THR A 299 -66.63 -9.77 21.13
N ASP A 300 -66.41 -9.54 19.82
CA ASP A 300 -66.96 -8.45 18.99
C ASP A 300 -66.56 -6.99 19.32
N ASN A 301 -66.56 -5.99 18.43
CA ASN A 301 -66.82 -5.87 17.00
C ASN A 301 -66.38 -4.44 16.58
N ASN A 302 -65.87 -4.33 15.35
CA ASN A 302 -66.20 -3.35 14.30
C ASN A 302 -66.26 -1.82 14.51
N ASN A 303 -65.63 -1.15 13.52
CA ASN A 303 -66.05 0.06 12.77
C ASN A 303 -65.85 1.48 13.38
N THR A 304 -65.04 2.33 12.72
CA THR A 304 -65.41 3.49 11.85
C THR A 304 -64.28 4.55 11.74
N ASN A 305 -63.96 4.97 10.51
CA ASN A 305 -63.15 6.17 10.13
C ASN A 305 -63.93 7.50 10.37
N PRO A 306 -63.45 8.75 10.09
CA PRO A 306 -62.15 9.24 9.55
C PRO A 306 -61.55 10.49 10.28
N ASP A 307 -60.43 10.99 9.74
CA ASP A 307 -59.87 12.36 9.79
C ASP A 307 -59.50 13.00 11.14
N ASP A 308 -58.19 13.12 11.40
CA ASP A 308 -57.61 14.35 11.96
C ASP A 308 -56.12 14.49 11.64
N SER A 309 -55.75 15.69 11.24
CA SER A 309 -54.41 16.12 10.85
C SER A 309 -53.61 16.56 12.08
N ALA A 310 -52.47 15.94 12.38
CA ALA A 310 -51.37 16.59 13.11
C ALA A 310 -50.07 15.77 13.11
N SER A 311 -49.00 16.43 12.65
CA SER A 311 -47.57 16.22 12.93
C SER A 311 -47.15 15.17 13.98
N ILE A 312 -46.36 14.18 13.57
CA ILE A 312 -45.32 13.59 14.42
C ILE A 312 -44.03 13.39 13.61
N ALA A 313 -42.99 14.06 14.07
CA ALA A 313 -41.60 13.86 13.70
C ALA A 313 -41.05 12.58 14.35
N SER A 314 -39.96 12.08 13.76
CA SER A 314 -38.98 11.13 14.34
C SER A 314 -39.19 9.66 14.02
N GLY A 315 -38.36 9.20 13.10
CA GLY A 315 -38.00 7.81 12.84
C GLY A 315 -36.70 7.81 12.03
N THR A 316 -35.70 8.57 12.50
CA THR A 316 -34.38 8.64 11.89
C THR A 316 -33.76 7.25 11.95
N SER A 317 -33.66 6.63 10.78
CA SER A 317 -32.73 5.55 10.49
C SER A 317 -31.33 5.96 10.95
N VAL A 318 -30.81 5.26 11.96
CA VAL A 318 -29.44 5.45 12.43
C VAL A 318 -28.53 4.71 11.46
N VAL A 319 -28.13 5.41 10.40
CA VAL A 319 -26.94 5.03 9.64
C VAL A 319 -25.76 5.24 10.60
N LYS A 320 -25.26 4.15 11.17
CA LYS A 320 -24.04 4.13 11.99
C LYS A 320 -22.89 4.53 11.08
N ARG A 321 -22.62 5.83 11.03
CA ARG A 321 -21.45 6.42 10.38
C ARG A 321 -20.22 5.85 11.09
N MET A 322 -19.51 4.97 10.39
CA MET A 322 -18.23 4.38 10.80
C MET A 322 -17.27 5.50 11.23
N THR A 323 -17.03 5.62 12.54
CA THR A 323 -15.95 6.43 13.09
C THR A 323 -14.71 5.54 13.19
N PRO A 324 -13.59 5.87 12.53
CA PRO A 324 -12.35 5.13 12.75
C PRO A 324 -11.79 5.50 14.13
N ASN A 325 -11.22 4.50 14.81
CA ASN A 325 -10.59 4.53 16.14
C ASN A 325 -11.52 4.44 17.36
N SER A 326 -11.92 3.22 17.69
CA SER A 326 -11.79 2.75 19.08
C SER A 326 -10.51 1.90 19.15
N PRO A 327 -9.53 2.20 20.03
CA PRO A 327 -8.36 1.34 20.17
C PRO A 327 -8.77 0.06 20.92
N SER A 328 -9.06 -1.01 20.19
CA SER A 328 -8.98 -2.35 20.76
C SER A 328 -7.56 -2.52 21.32
N THR A 329 -7.47 -2.87 22.60
CA THR A 329 -6.23 -2.90 23.39
C THR A 329 -5.43 -4.20 23.16
N THR A 330 -5.59 -4.83 21.99
CA THR A 330 -4.86 -6.03 21.60
C THR A 330 -3.74 -5.61 20.65
N PRO A 331 -2.45 -5.88 20.95
CA PRO A 331 -1.38 -5.60 20.00
C PRO A 331 -1.66 -6.39 18.72
N ALA A 332 -1.68 -5.69 17.58
CA ALA A 332 -1.92 -6.29 16.27
C ALA A 332 -0.98 -7.50 16.08
N PRO A 333 -1.46 -8.61 15.51
CA PRO A 333 -0.65 -9.82 15.32
C PRO A 333 0.59 -9.49 14.48
N PRO A 334 1.71 -10.20 14.71
CA PRO A 334 2.90 -10.01 13.91
C PRO A 334 2.63 -10.36 12.43
N PRO A 335 3.27 -9.66 11.49
CA PRO A 335 3.05 -9.91 10.07
C PRO A 335 3.50 -11.32 9.67
N ILE A 336 2.75 -11.95 8.77
CA ILE A 336 3.01 -13.32 8.29
C ILE A 336 4.39 -13.37 7.58
N ILE A 337 4.62 -12.41 6.69
CA ILE A 337 5.85 -12.24 5.90
C ILE A 337 6.58 -10.99 6.39
N THR A 338 7.81 -11.16 6.84
CA THR A 338 8.63 -10.05 7.37
C THR A 338 9.49 -9.40 6.28
N GLU A 339 10.03 -8.21 6.55
CA GLU A 339 10.98 -7.55 5.64
C GLU A 339 12.22 -8.42 5.36
N ALA A 340 12.71 -9.17 6.36
CA ALA A 340 13.83 -10.09 6.18
C ALA A 340 13.49 -11.23 5.21
N ASP A 341 12.26 -11.74 5.26
CA ASP A 341 11.78 -12.78 4.33
C ASP A 341 11.70 -12.23 2.90
N LEU A 342 11.20 -11.01 2.72
CA LEU A 342 11.16 -10.34 1.41
C LEU A 342 12.56 -10.17 0.81
N LEU A 343 13.53 -9.74 1.61
CA LEU A 343 14.93 -9.59 1.18
C LEU A 343 15.56 -10.94 0.81
N LEU A 344 15.28 -11.99 1.58
CA LEU A 344 15.74 -13.34 1.29
C LEU A 344 15.15 -13.84 -0.04
N LEU A 345 13.84 -13.71 -0.24
CA LEU A 345 13.17 -14.12 -1.47
C LEU A 345 13.68 -13.34 -2.70
N ALA A 346 13.89 -12.03 -2.56
CA ALA A 346 14.47 -11.20 -3.61
C ALA A 346 15.90 -11.64 -3.97
N HIS A 347 16.71 -12.00 -2.97
CA HIS A 347 18.05 -12.52 -3.21
C HIS A 347 18.02 -13.85 -3.96
N LEU A 348 17.15 -14.78 -3.54
CA LEU A 348 17.01 -16.09 -4.18
C LEU A 348 16.48 -15.99 -5.61
N ALA A 349 15.50 -15.09 -5.85
CA ALA A 349 14.99 -14.81 -7.18
C ALA A 349 16.11 -14.34 -8.14
N GLN A 350 17.03 -13.51 -7.66
CA GLN A 350 18.18 -13.06 -8.45
C GLN A 350 19.19 -14.19 -8.75
N GLN A 351 19.27 -15.20 -7.88
CA GLN A 351 20.16 -16.36 -8.04
C GLN A 351 19.55 -17.50 -8.85
N ALA A 352 18.23 -17.48 -9.07
CA ALA A 352 17.52 -18.52 -9.79
C ALA A 352 18.09 -18.71 -11.20
N ARG A 353 18.54 -19.94 -11.48
CA ARG A 353 19.19 -20.31 -12.74
C ARG A 353 18.14 -20.42 -13.85
N VAL A 354 18.53 -20.00 -15.05
CA VAL A 354 17.68 -20.14 -16.25
C VAL A 354 18.51 -20.85 -17.30
N ASP A 355 18.10 -22.06 -17.61
CA ASP A 355 18.76 -22.85 -18.66
C ASP A 355 18.53 -22.24 -20.04
N VAL A 356 19.47 -22.49 -20.95
CA VAL A 356 19.46 -21.92 -22.30
C VAL A 356 18.19 -22.31 -23.06
N ASP A 357 17.69 -23.52 -22.84
CA ASP A 357 16.47 -24.01 -23.50
C ASP A 357 15.20 -23.34 -22.96
N VAL A 358 15.16 -23.03 -21.66
CA VAL A 358 14.07 -22.27 -21.02
C VAL A 358 14.11 -20.80 -21.47
N ALA A 359 15.30 -20.21 -21.56
CA ALA A 359 15.47 -18.86 -22.12
C ALA A 359 15.03 -18.80 -23.60
N ARG A 360 15.30 -19.85 -24.38
CA ARG A 360 14.81 -19.98 -25.76
C ARG A 360 13.28 -20.11 -25.80
N TYR A 361 12.70 -20.92 -24.92
CA TYR A 361 11.25 -21.07 -24.79
C TYR A 361 10.57 -19.73 -24.47
N GLN A 362 11.10 -18.96 -23.52
CA GLN A 362 10.65 -17.60 -23.22
C GLN A 362 10.65 -16.70 -24.47
N MET A 363 11.74 -16.70 -25.24
CA MET A 363 11.87 -15.88 -26.46
C MET A 363 10.93 -16.34 -27.59
N ASN A 364 10.67 -17.64 -27.68
CA ASN A 364 9.70 -18.18 -28.64
C ASN A 364 8.29 -17.69 -28.30
N ILE A 365 7.86 -17.74 -27.03
CA ILE A 365 6.57 -17.18 -26.58
C ILE A 365 6.45 -15.71 -27.00
N ILE A 366 7.46 -14.90 -26.72
CA ILE A 366 7.45 -13.46 -27.08
C ILE A 366 7.32 -13.26 -28.59
N THR A 367 8.03 -14.07 -29.37
CA THR A 367 7.99 -14.02 -30.84
C THR A 367 6.60 -14.37 -31.36
N PHE A 368 5.98 -15.43 -30.84
CA PHE A 368 4.64 -15.84 -31.23
C PHE A 368 3.58 -14.81 -30.81
N LEU A 369 3.65 -14.26 -29.58
CA LEU A 369 2.76 -13.18 -29.14
C LEU A 369 2.84 -11.95 -30.07
N ARG A 370 4.04 -11.57 -30.52
CA ARG A 370 4.24 -10.45 -31.46
C ARG A 370 3.68 -10.73 -32.85
N MET A 371 3.67 -11.99 -33.28
CA MET A 371 3.18 -12.41 -34.58
C MET A 371 1.70 -12.82 -34.56
N HIS A 372 1.10 -12.98 -33.38
CA HIS A 372 -0.29 -13.39 -33.24
C HIS A 372 -1.23 -12.44 -33.98
N ARG A 373 -2.20 -13.01 -34.71
CA ARG A 373 -3.08 -12.25 -35.61
C ARG A 373 -3.94 -11.22 -34.89
N ALA A 374 -4.40 -11.55 -33.68
CA ALA A 374 -5.27 -10.69 -32.89
C ALA A 374 -4.55 -9.53 -32.17
N VAL A 375 -3.21 -9.38 -32.29
CA VAL A 375 -2.45 -8.39 -31.50
C VAL A 375 -2.13 -7.13 -32.32
N ALA A 376 -2.47 -5.94 -31.79
CA ALA A 376 -2.40 -4.67 -32.53
C ALA A 376 -1.02 -3.99 -32.59
N GLY A 377 -0.10 -4.27 -31.66
CA GLY A 377 1.11 -3.46 -31.45
C GLY A 377 2.34 -4.21 -30.91
N GLY A 378 2.28 -5.53 -30.86
CA GLY A 378 3.35 -6.39 -30.36
C GLY A 378 3.62 -6.25 -28.85
N VAL A 379 4.65 -6.97 -28.40
CA VAL A 379 5.10 -7.05 -27.00
C VAL A 379 6.25 -6.08 -26.76
N SER A 380 6.13 -5.20 -25.76
CA SER A 380 7.15 -4.20 -25.42
C SER A 380 8.46 -4.83 -24.90
N PRO A 381 9.60 -4.11 -24.98
CA PRO A 381 10.84 -4.55 -24.35
C PRO A 381 10.72 -4.67 -22.82
N THR A 382 10.00 -3.76 -22.17
CA THR A 382 9.73 -3.78 -20.72
C THR A 382 9.01 -5.07 -20.32
N ALA A 383 8.00 -5.48 -21.08
CA ALA A 383 7.27 -6.72 -20.82
C ALA A 383 8.17 -7.96 -20.93
N THR A 384 9.18 -7.93 -21.82
CA THR A 384 10.19 -9.00 -21.94
C THR A 384 11.06 -9.08 -20.68
N GLN A 385 11.46 -7.93 -20.14
CA GLN A 385 12.21 -7.86 -18.88
C GLN A 385 11.37 -8.36 -17.70
N HIS A 386 10.11 -7.91 -17.60
CA HIS A 386 9.20 -8.34 -16.54
C HIS A 386 8.90 -9.84 -16.58
N LEU A 387 8.71 -10.42 -17.77
CA LEU A 387 8.58 -11.87 -17.91
C LEU A 387 9.80 -12.60 -17.35
N GLY A 388 11.00 -12.15 -17.72
CA GLY A 388 12.24 -12.76 -17.25
C GLY A 388 12.50 -12.56 -15.76
N GLN A 389 12.03 -11.46 -15.18
CA GLN A 389 12.10 -11.22 -13.74
C GLN A 389 11.07 -12.08 -12.99
N LEU A 390 9.84 -12.18 -13.48
CA LEU A 390 8.76 -12.91 -12.82
C LEU A 390 8.99 -14.41 -12.79
N MET A 391 9.45 -15.01 -13.90
CA MET A 391 9.79 -16.43 -13.90
C MET A 391 10.87 -16.79 -12.86
N ARG A 392 11.80 -15.85 -12.61
CA ARG A 392 12.83 -15.96 -11.58
C ARG A 392 12.29 -15.75 -10.16
N SER A 393 11.38 -14.79 -9.97
CA SER A 393 10.69 -14.58 -8.69
C SER A 393 9.81 -15.75 -8.29
N LEU A 394 9.24 -16.48 -9.26
CA LEU A 394 8.40 -17.65 -8.99
C LEU A 394 9.20 -18.88 -8.54
N ALA A 395 10.42 -19.08 -9.05
CA ALA A 395 11.23 -20.26 -8.73
C ALA A 395 11.41 -20.52 -7.21
N PRO A 396 11.88 -19.55 -6.40
CA PRO A 396 12.06 -19.77 -4.96
C PRO A 396 10.73 -19.97 -4.23
N LEU A 397 9.62 -19.43 -4.72
CA LEU A 397 8.29 -19.65 -4.12
C LEU A 397 7.79 -21.09 -4.33
N HIS A 398 8.30 -21.79 -5.34
CA HIS A 398 8.07 -23.22 -5.55
C HIS A 398 9.19 -24.10 -4.97
N GLY A 399 10.11 -23.53 -4.19
CA GLY A 399 11.25 -24.25 -3.62
C GLY A 399 12.31 -24.68 -4.65
N LEU A 400 12.34 -24.03 -5.82
CA LEU A 400 13.27 -24.32 -6.91
C LEU A 400 14.36 -23.24 -6.99
N ASP A 401 15.60 -23.64 -7.28
CA ASP A 401 16.72 -22.73 -7.58
C ASP A 401 16.91 -22.51 -9.08
N TYR A 402 16.01 -23.04 -9.90
CA TYR A 402 15.99 -22.89 -11.35
C TYR A 402 14.57 -22.67 -11.88
N VAL A 403 14.46 -22.07 -13.06
CA VAL A 403 13.20 -21.78 -13.72
C VAL A 403 12.76 -22.96 -14.59
N THR A 404 11.53 -23.43 -14.41
CA THR A 404 10.91 -24.47 -15.26
C THR A 404 10.02 -23.85 -16.35
N PRO A 405 9.74 -24.56 -17.45
CA PRO A 405 8.82 -24.07 -18.49
C PRO A 405 7.41 -23.74 -17.98
N SER A 406 6.93 -24.49 -16.98
CA SER A 406 5.63 -24.22 -16.34
C SER A 406 5.60 -22.85 -15.66
N LEU A 407 6.69 -22.45 -15.00
CA LEU A 407 6.81 -21.11 -14.41
C LEU A 407 6.83 -20.01 -15.46
N VAL A 408 7.45 -20.26 -16.62
CA VAL A 408 7.41 -19.32 -17.76
C VAL A 408 5.97 -19.15 -18.25
N GLY A 409 5.19 -20.23 -18.35
CA GLY A 409 3.78 -20.19 -18.72
C GLY A 409 2.92 -19.39 -17.72
N LEU A 410 3.11 -19.63 -16.43
CA LEU A 410 2.44 -18.87 -15.36
C LEU A 410 2.79 -17.38 -15.43
N ALA A 411 4.08 -17.08 -15.60
CA ALA A 411 4.57 -15.71 -15.71
C ALA A 411 4.01 -15.00 -16.95
N ALA A 412 3.90 -15.70 -18.09
CA ALA A 412 3.34 -15.14 -19.32
C ALA A 412 1.87 -14.72 -19.12
N ARG A 413 1.06 -15.56 -18.46
CA ARG A 413 -0.34 -15.25 -18.14
C ARG A 413 -0.46 -13.98 -17.31
N LYS A 414 0.37 -13.80 -16.27
CA LYS A 414 0.29 -12.63 -15.39
C LYS A 414 0.91 -11.36 -15.99
N VAL A 415 1.95 -11.45 -16.83
CA VAL A 415 2.64 -10.27 -17.40
C VAL A 415 1.90 -9.70 -18.61
N TYR A 416 1.34 -10.54 -19.48
CA TYR A 416 0.78 -10.09 -20.76
C TYR A 416 -0.70 -9.73 -20.71
N LEU A 417 -1.40 -10.13 -19.65
CA LEU A 417 -2.84 -9.95 -19.48
C LEU A 417 -3.33 -8.51 -19.72
N HIS A 418 -2.66 -7.52 -19.12
CA HIS A 418 -2.98 -6.11 -19.28
C HIS A 418 -2.28 -5.46 -20.47
N ARG A 419 -1.23 -6.09 -21.02
CA ARG A 419 -0.34 -5.48 -22.02
C ARG A 419 -0.76 -5.73 -23.45
N LEU A 420 -1.46 -6.84 -23.70
CA LEU A 420 -1.94 -7.16 -25.03
C LEU A 420 -3.18 -6.31 -25.36
N ALA A 421 -3.09 -5.62 -26.49
CA ALA A 421 -4.20 -4.91 -27.09
C ALA A 421 -4.71 -5.74 -28.28
N VAL A 422 -5.95 -6.20 -28.17
CA VAL A 422 -6.64 -6.87 -29.25
C VAL A 422 -6.87 -5.87 -30.39
N VAL A 423 -6.53 -6.27 -31.61
CA VAL A 423 -6.66 -5.42 -32.79
C VAL A 423 -8.13 -5.29 -33.17
N ALA A 424 -8.54 -4.07 -33.52
CA ALA A 424 -9.87 -3.86 -34.11
C ALA A 424 -9.94 -4.55 -35.49
N PRO A 425 -11.06 -5.19 -35.87
CA PRO A 425 -11.17 -5.92 -37.14
C PRO A 425 -10.72 -5.12 -38.37
N GLU A 426 -11.01 -3.82 -38.41
CA GLU A 426 -10.67 -2.93 -39.54
C GLU A 426 -9.16 -2.67 -39.65
N ARG A 427 -8.41 -2.87 -38.57
CA ARG A 427 -6.97 -2.63 -38.48
C ARG A 427 -6.15 -3.92 -38.50
N GLU A 428 -6.78 -5.07 -38.62
CA GLU A 428 -6.08 -6.35 -38.73
C GLU A 428 -5.23 -6.38 -40.01
N ARG A 429 -4.04 -6.98 -39.94
CA ARG A 429 -3.04 -6.95 -41.03
C ARG A 429 -3.59 -7.50 -42.35
N SER A 430 -4.45 -8.50 -42.30
CA SER A 430 -5.06 -9.11 -43.49
C SER A 430 -5.99 -8.15 -44.27
N MET A 431 -6.46 -7.06 -43.66
CA MET A 431 -7.25 -6.03 -44.33
C MET A 431 -6.47 -5.34 -45.45
N GLN A 432 -5.14 -5.21 -45.30
CA GLN A 432 -4.26 -4.66 -46.34
C GLN A 432 -4.18 -5.56 -47.58
N TRP A 433 -4.57 -6.83 -47.43
CA TRP A 433 -4.53 -7.86 -48.47
C TRP A 433 -5.92 -8.24 -48.99
N GLY A 434 -6.94 -7.43 -48.69
CA GLY A 434 -8.30 -7.60 -49.23
C GLY A 434 -9.16 -8.63 -48.51
N SER A 435 -8.86 -8.95 -47.25
CA SER A 435 -9.74 -9.82 -46.45
C SER A 435 -11.11 -9.18 -46.22
N GLU A 436 -12.15 -10.02 -46.15
CA GLU A 436 -13.50 -9.56 -45.87
C GLU A 436 -13.65 -9.20 -44.38
N LEU A 437 -14.14 -8.00 -44.10
CA LEU A 437 -14.28 -7.49 -42.73
C LEU A 437 -15.12 -8.42 -41.85
N ALA A 438 -16.25 -8.93 -42.37
CA ALA A 438 -17.13 -9.84 -41.65
C ALA A 438 -16.43 -11.15 -41.24
N ALA A 439 -15.50 -11.66 -42.07
CA ALA A 439 -14.72 -12.85 -41.74
C ALA A 439 -13.66 -12.57 -40.67
N VAL A 440 -13.08 -11.37 -40.66
CA VAL A 440 -12.13 -10.93 -39.62
C VAL A 440 -12.86 -10.69 -38.30
N GLU A 441 -14.02 -10.05 -38.34
CA GLU A 441 -14.86 -9.82 -37.16
C GLU A 441 -15.28 -11.14 -36.50
N ALA A 442 -15.80 -12.09 -37.29
CA ALA A 442 -16.16 -13.42 -36.79
C ALA A 442 -14.96 -14.19 -36.21
N LEU A 443 -13.74 -13.96 -36.72
CA LEU A 443 -12.53 -14.58 -36.18
C LEU A 443 -12.07 -13.95 -34.86
N LEU A 444 -12.28 -12.65 -34.68
CA LEU A 444 -11.87 -11.89 -33.49
C LEU A 444 -12.96 -11.83 -32.42
N GLU A 445 -14.17 -12.30 -32.73
CA GLU A 445 -15.29 -12.35 -31.79
C GLU A 445 -14.91 -13.17 -30.55
N GLY A 446 -15.04 -12.56 -29.38
CA GLY A 446 -14.74 -13.21 -28.10
C GLY A 446 -13.25 -13.41 -27.80
N VAL A 447 -12.33 -13.01 -28.68
CA VAL A 447 -10.89 -13.18 -28.45
C VAL A 447 -10.37 -12.11 -27.49
N GLY A 448 -10.08 -12.52 -26.26
CA GLY A 448 -9.46 -11.69 -25.23
C GLY A 448 -7.93 -11.84 -25.17
N PRO A 449 -7.25 -11.00 -24.37
CA PRO A 449 -5.82 -11.16 -24.07
C PRO A 449 -5.45 -12.52 -23.48
N GLU A 450 -6.32 -13.10 -22.65
CA GLU A 450 -6.14 -14.43 -22.05
C GLU A 450 -6.08 -15.52 -23.12
N ASP A 451 -7.06 -15.52 -24.03
CA ASP A 451 -7.13 -16.49 -25.13
C ASP A 451 -5.89 -16.43 -26.02
N VAL A 452 -5.40 -15.21 -26.31
CA VAL A 452 -4.18 -15.01 -27.10
C VAL A 452 -2.95 -15.60 -26.40
N VAL A 453 -2.82 -15.42 -25.08
CA VAL A 453 -1.70 -16.00 -24.33
C VAL A 453 -1.80 -17.51 -24.32
N ASP A 454 -3.00 -18.06 -24.14
CA ASP A 454 -3.23 -19.49 -24.05
C ASP A 454 -3.02 -20.21 -25.36
N ASP A 455 -3.48 -19.62 -26.47
CA ASP A 455 -3.22 -20.11 -27.82
C ASP A 455 -1.72 -20.16 -28.11
N VAL A 456 -0.99 -19.09 -27.78
CA VAL A 456 0.47 -19.06 -27.95
C VAL A 456 1.19 -20.10 -27.08
N LEU A 457 0.78 -20.25 -25.81
CA LEU A 457 1.36 -21.26 -24.93
C LEU A 457 1.08 -22.69 -25.43
N GLY A 458 -0.05 -22.92 -26.11
CA GLY A 458 -0.37 -24.20 -26.76
C GLY A 458 0.42 -24.45 -28.05
N MET A 459 0.79 -23.39 -28.79
CA MET A 459 1.55 -23.49 -30.04
C MET A 459 3.06 -23.68 -29.85
N VAL A 460 3.64 -23.10 -28.80
CA VAL A 460 5.09 -23.11 -28.60
C VAL A 460 5.53 -24.43 -27.96
N ALA A 461 6.44 -25.13 -28.63
CA ALA A 461 6.99 -26.38 -28.11
C ALA A 461 7.73 -26.19 -26.78
N VAL A 462 7.31 -26.93 -25.75
CA VAL A 462 7.93 -26.95 -24.43
C VAL A 462 9.26 -27.71 -24.51
N PRO A 463 10.37 -27.19 -23.95
CA PRO A 463 11.63 -27.90 -23.91
C PRO A 463 11.52 -29.17 -23.05
N GLN A 464 12.27 -30.21 -23.43
CA GLN A 464 12.26 -31.53 -22.79
C GLN A 464 13.01 -31.55 -21.45
#